data_AF-A0A510UWT6-F1
#
_entry.id   AF-A0A510UWT6-F1
#
_cell.length_a   1.000
_cell.length_b   1.000
_cell.length_c   1.000
_cell.angle_alpha   90.00
_cell.angle_beta   90.00
_cell.angle_gamma   90.00
#
_symmetry.space_group_name_H-M   'P 1'
#
loop_
_entity.id
_entity.type
_entity.pdbx_description
1 polymer ?
#
loop_
_entity_poly.entity_id
_entity_poly.type
_entity_poly.pdbx_seq_one_letter_code
_entity_poly.pdbx_strand_id
1 'polypeptide(L)'
;MDVGVIGVSPQGQRDQGATDGSGRVHPDHVRPCSPSFLPVVLGSPPHDGVRRVASITSRQAGTGSADARARPRLGNVSRPLRDVAARVDLLLDLLRPALDGTGPALRVTSCTPGSGAARTADEASDDRARDDEVPDDVALVVATSGSTGEPRAALLTAAALRASGLATERRLSGPGRWLLALPVDHVAGLQVLVRSVLAGTRPAVVAGAHFTPDAFTAAVATMTDDERGDTATDDAATADAGATSSAPGGRPAVEPAAGPAVRRSLPRYVSLVPTQLVRILDDDAATAAARTFDAILLGGAAAAAPLLARARDAGLRVVTTYGMTETCGGCVYDGVPLDGVQLRLDDDGRVLLGGDVLAAGYLGRPDLDATTFVERDGTRYLRTSDLGRIDDDRLTVLGRADDVVVTGGVNVAPAAVEAALATLPGVAEALVVGVPDDEWGQAVAALVVLDTSAAPSSGATSSDGRPSVDLATVRAHVASALGAPFAPRHLVVVDALPLRGPGKPDRRTARTVVETHLASSTAQPTSSGSPA
;
A
#
# COMPACT_ATOMS: atom_id res chain seq x y z
N MET A 1 -0.90 52.73 -18.07
CA MET A 1 -0.52 53.79 -17.12
C MET A 1 -0.20 53.07 -15.83
N ASP A 2 1.03 52.86 -15.37
CA ASP A 2 2.33 53.36 -15.80
C ASP A 2 3.40 52.28 -15.62
N VAL A 3 4.42 52.41 -16.46
CA VAL A 3 5.58 51.55 -16.63
C VAL A 3 6.76 52.21 -15.89
N GLY A 4 7.59 51.43 -15.19
CA GLY A 4 8.82 51.91 -14.57
C GLY A 4 10.01 51.05 -14.97
N VAL A 5 10.66 51.40 -16.08
CA VAL A 5 11.95 50.88 -16.57
C VAL A 5 13.05 51.85 -16.17
N ILE A 6 14.13 51.36 -15.57
CA ILE A 6 15.49 51.96 -15.57
C ILE A 6 16.44 50.74 -15.49
N GLY A 7 17.48 50.52 -16.29
CA GLY A 7 18.29 51.39 -17.13
C GLY A 7 19.76 51.01 -16.88
N VAL A 8 20.38 50.42 -17.90
CA VAL A 8 21.76 49.87 -18.03
C VAL A 8 22.84 50.94 -17.75
N SER A 9 24.07 50.66 -17.29
CA SER A 9 25.28 50.26 -18.07
C SER A 9 26.61 50.64 -17.33
N PRO A 10 27.83 50.24 -17.82
CA PRO A 10 28.93 49.67 -17.01
C PRO A 10 30.30 50.39 -17.15
N GLN A 11 31.34 49.89 -16.45
CA GLN A 11 32.82 49.92 -16.75
C GLN A 11 33.62 49.66 -15.45
N GLY A 12 34.78 48.99 -15.40
CA GLY A 12 35.66 48.46 -16.43
C GLY A 12 36.88 47.71 -15.86
N GLN A 13 37.79 47.34 -16.79
CA GLN A 13 39.24 46.97 -16.68
C GLN A 13 39.65 45.82 -15.74
N ARG A 14 40.10 44.65 -16.23
CA ARG A 14 41.38 44.29 -16.90
C ARG A 14 42.63 44.74 -16.16
N ASP A 15 43.40 43.76 -15.67
CA ASP A 15 44.86 43.83 -15.69
C ASP A 15 45.47 42.45 -15.97
N GLN A 16 46.43 42.42 -16.89
CA GLN A 16 47.29 41.29 -17.25
C GLN A 16 48.69 41.58 -16.73
N GLY A 17 49.38 40.57 -16.19
CA GLY A 17 50.80 40.64 -15.86
C GLY A 17 51.45 39.26 -15.96
N ALA A 18 52.28 39.08 -16.98
CA ALA A 18 53.10 37.90 -17.25
C ALA A 18 54.36 37.86 -16.36
N THR A 19 54.97 36.67 -16.17
CA THR A 19 56.29 36.29 -16.75
C THR A 19 56.80 34.93 -16.23
N ASP A 20 57.50 34.25 -17.16
CA ASP A 20 58.33 33.04 -17.15
C ASP A 20 59.07 32.57 -15.88
N GLY A 21 59.37 31.26 -15.85
CA GLY A 21 60.46 30.71 -15.03
C GLY A 21 60.55 29.18 -14.97
N SER A 22 61.41 28.62 -15.83
CA SER A 22 61.87 27.22 -15.96
C SER A 22 62.21 26.41 -14.69
N GLY A 23 62.09 25.08 -14.73
CA GLY A 23 62.89 24.18 -13.87
C GLY A 23 62.43 22.71 -13.80
N ARG A 24 63.33 21.78 -14.13
CA ARG A 24 63.11 20.32 -14.33
C ARG A 24 63.23 19.45 -13.06
N VAL A 25 62.76 18.18 -13.22
CA VAL A 25 63.20 16.87 -12.65
C VAL A 25 62.48 16.27 -11.41
N HIS A 26 62.00 15.03 -11.63
CA HIS A 26 61.51 13.92 -10.78
C HIS A 26 62.46 13.44 -9.65
N PRO A 27 62.16 12.38 -8.84
CA PRO A 27 60.91 11.67 -8.49
C PRO A 27 60.79 11.38 -6.94
N ASP A 28 59.77 10.59 -6.57
CA ASP A 28 59.73 9.61 -5.45
C ASP A 28 58.64 9.72 -4.36
N HIS A 29 58.02 8.55 -4.16
CA HIS A 29 57.37 7.96 -2.99
C HIS A 29 56.01 8.47 -2.45
N VAL A 30 54.95 7.83 -2.98
CA VAL A 30 54.14 6.78 -2.30
C VAL A 30 53.71 6.98 -0.82
N ARG A 31 52.37 7.08 -0.67
CA ARG A 31 51.43 6.66 0.42
C ARG A 31 50.76 7.76 1.28
N PRO A 32 49.51 7.52 1.72
CA PRO A 32 48.42 8.49 1.61
C PRO A 32 48.10 9.21 2.93
N CYS A 33 47.73 10.49 2.84
CA CYS A 33 47.08 11.23 3.92
C CYS A 33 45.55 11.15 3.78
N SER A 34 44.90 10.68 4.84
CA SER A 34 43.48 10.90 5.12
C SER A 34 43.19 12.39 5.28
N PRO A 35 42.09 12.94 4.74
CA PRO A 35 41.67 14.29 5.10
C PRO A 35 40.61 14.23 6.21
N SER A 36 41.03 14.65 7.40
CA SER A 36 40.15 15.20 8.43
C SER A 36 39.67 16.58 7.97
N PHE A 37 38.36 16.78 7.83
CA PHE A 37 37.76 18.09 7.62
C PHE A 37 37.09 18.58 8.91
N LEU A 38 37.65 19.65 9.48
CA LEU A 38 36.98 20.55 10.41
C LEU A 38 36.39 21.73 9.61
N PRO A 39 35.16 22.19 9.89
CA PRO A 39 34.59 23.37 9.25
C PRO A 39 34.99 24.67 9.97
N VAL A 40 35.20 25.71 9.17
CA VAL A 40 35.49 27.09 9.57
C VAL A 40 34.21 27.78 10.06
N VAL A 41 34.35 28.48 11.20
CA VAL A 41 33.34 29.32 11.85
C VAL A 41 33.40 30.73 11.27
N LEU A 42 32.25 31.29 10.89
CA LEU A 42 32.05 32.75 10.78
C LEU A 42 30.72 33.11 11.46
N GLY A 43 30.82 34.06 12.40
CA GLY A 43 29.80 34.37 13.39
C GLY A 43 28.74 35.39 12.95
N SER A 44 27.62 35.33 13.67
CA SER A 44 26.51 36.29 13.63
C SER A 44 26.68 37.40 14.67
N PRO A 45 25.94 38.53 14.53
CA PRO A 45 25.43 39.27 15.68
C PRO A 45 23.88 39.16 15.80
N PRO A 46 23.31 39.56 16.95
CA PRO A 46 22.11 38.94 17.52
C PRO A 46 20.85 39.80 17.40
N HIS A 47 19.66 39.20 17.58
CA HIS A 47 18.64 39.72 18.50
C HIS A 47 17.57 38.68 18.87
N ASP A 48 17.09 38.87 20.10
CA ASP A 48 16.30 38.05 21.01
C ASP A 48 14.96 37.47 20.54
N GLY A 49 14.58 36.35 21.19
CA GLY A 49 13.19 36.18 21.62
C GLY A 49 12.56 34.80 21.43
N VAL A 50 13.04 33.74 22.10
CA VAL A 50 12.25 32.49 22.25
C VAL A 50 12.28 31.98 23.70
N ARG A 51 11.07 31.89 24.27
CA ARG A 51 10.78 31.27 25.58
C ARG A 51 11.09 29.77 25.55
N ARG A 52 11.89 29.30 26.50
CA ARG A 52 12.07 27.87 26.80
C ARG A 52 10.82 27.30 27.46
N VAL A 53 10.33 26.17 26.96
CA VAL A 53 9.50 25.22 27.74
C VAL A 53 10.38 24.00 28.04
N ALA A 54 10.42 23.66 29.32
CA ALA A 54 11.35 22.71 29.93
C ALA A 54 11.03 21.25 29.58
N SER A 55 12.09 20.49 29.34
CA SER A 55 12.13 19.03 29.39
C SER A 55 11.78 18.54 30.80
N ILE A 56 10.72 17.75 30.93
CA ILE A 56 10.40 17.03 32.18
C ILE A 56 11.23 15.76 32.20
N THR A 57 12.31 15.79 32.98
CA THR A 57 12.96 14.60 33.53
C THR A 57 12.08 14.04 34.64
N SER A 58 11.58 12.81 34.50
CA SER A 58 10.90 12.12 35.60
C SER A 58 11.94 11.54 36.56
N ARG A 59 11.69 11.75 37.85
CA ARG A 59 12.55 11.34 38.97
C ARG A 59 12.49 9.84 39.20
N GLN A 60 13.65 9.25 39.50
CA GLN A 60 13.76 7.98 40.22
C GLN A 60 13.14 8.10 41.61
N ALA A 61 12.26 7.15 41.96
CA ALA A 61 12.10 6.62 43.32
C ALA A 61 11.35 5.28 43.27
N GLY A 62 11.90 4.25 43.91
CA GLY A 62 11.16 3.04 44.30
C GLY A 62 11.67 1.75 43.66
N THR A 63 12.66 1.14 44.30
CA THR A 63 13.08 -0.25 44.10
C THR A 63 11.92 -1.20 44.38
N GLY A 64 11.33 -1.77 43.32
CA GLY A 64 10.45 -2.92 43.36
C GLY A 64 10.81 -3.80 42.18
N SER A 65 11.34 -4.99 42.46
CA SER A 65 11.70 -6.02 41.49
C SER A 65 10.49 -6.33 40.58
N ALA A 66 10.44 -5.69 39.41
CA ALA A 66 9.47 -6.00 38.38
C ALA A 66 10.02 -7.15 37.54
N ASP A 67 9.60 -8.34 37.94
CA ASP A 67 9.75 -9.58 37.21
C ASP A 67 9.40 -9.35 35.74
N ALA A 68 10.41 -9.53 34.88
CA ALA A 68 10.22 -9.54 33.44
C ALA A 68 9.23 -10.67 33.14
N ARG A 69 7.97 -10.33 32.89
CA ARG A 69 6.98 -11.29 32.37
C ARG A 69 7.43 -11.67 30.96
N ALA A 70 8.35 -12.61 30.89
CA ALA A 70 8.48 -13.52 29.79
C ALA A 70 7.06 -13.99 29.46
N ARG A 71 6.61 -13.76 28.22
CA ARG A 71 5.42 -14.43 27.72
C ARG A 71 5.61 -15.92 28.05
N PRO A 72 4.62 -16.58 28.66
CA PRO A 72 4.72 -18.02 28.88
C PRO A 72 5.05 -18.63 27.52
N ARG A 73 6.06 -19.49 27.46
CA ARG A 73 6.29 -20.36 26.31
C ARG A 73 4.96 -21.09 26.12
N LEU A 74 4.17 -20.67 25.15
CA LEU A 74 2.95 -21.35 24.74
C LEU A 74 3.39 -22.80 24.49
N GLY A 75 2.85 -23.73 25.27
CA GLY A 75 2.97 -25.14 24.91
C GLY A 75 2.46 -25.32 23.48
N ASN A 76 2.95 -26.32 22.77
CA ASN A 76 2.50 -26.68 21.41
C ASN A 76 1.00 -27.03 21.41
N VAL A 77 0.14 -26.02 21.55
CA VAL A 77 -1.27 -26.11 21.24
C VAL A 77 -1.34 -25.70 19.78
N SER A 78 -1.58 -26.69 18.96
CA SER A 78 -1.87 -26.55 17.55
C SER A 78 -3.38 -26.52 17.35
N ARG A 79 -3.80 -25.85 16.28
CA ARG A 79 -5.18 -25.88 15.79
C ARG A 79 -5.20 -26.40 14.35
N PRO A 80 -6.26 -27.11 13.95
CA PRO A 80 -6.40 -27.59 12.58
C PRO A 80 -6.42 -26.42 11.58
N LEU A 81 -5.72 -26.57 10.45
CA LEU A 81 -5.81 -25.66 9.32
C LEU A 81 -6.77 -26.24 8.26
N ARG A 82 -7.80 -25.48 7.93
CA ARG A 82 -8.79 -25.84 6.92
C ARG A 82 -8.62 -25.00 5.67
N ASP A 83 -8.51 -25.66 4.53
CA ASP A 83 -8.54 -24.98 3.23
C ASP A 83 -9.97 -24.54 2.91
N VAL A 84 -10.13 -23.26 2.58
CA VAL A 84 -11.44 -22.66 2.29
C VAL A 84 -11.34 -21.87 0.99
N ALA A 85 -12.24 -22.19 0.07
CA ALA A 85 -12.41 -21.45 -1.17
C ALA A 85 -12.70 -19.97 -0.88
N ALA A 86 -12.13 -19.06 -1.66
CA ALA A 86 -12.31 -17.62 -1.57
C ALA A 86 -13.75 -17.15 -1.93
N ARG A 87 -14.75 -17.59 -1.15
CA ARG A 87 -16.17 -17.22 -1.28
C ARG A 87 -16.62 -16.44 -0.05
N VAL A 88 -17.30 -15.32 -0.28
CA VAL A 88 -17.67 -14.37 0.76
C VAL A 88 -18.61 -14.97 1.81
N ASP A 89 -19.64 -15.70 1.36
CA ASP A 89 -20.62 -16.38 2.20
C ASP A 89 -19.94 -17.37 3.17
N LEU A 90 -19.11 -18.27 2.63
CA LEU A 90 -18.39 -19.25 3.44
C LEU A 90 -17.44 -18.60 4.44
N LEU A 91 -16.69 -17.59 3.99
CA LEU A 91 -15.71 -16.92 4.84
C LEU A 91 -16.41 -16.17 5.97
N LEU A 92 -17.54 -15.50 5.73
CA LEU A 92 -18.29 -14.80 6.78
C LEU A 92 -18.78 -15.77 7.88
N ASP A 93 -19.23 -16.97 7.51
CA ASP A 93 -19.71 -17.96 8.48
C ASP A 93 -18.56 -18.57 9.31
N LEU A 94 -17.38 -18.74 8.70
CA LEU A 94 -16.22 -19.37 9.35
C LEU A 94 -15.28 -18.39 10.07
N LEU A 95 -15.26 -17.11 9.68
CA LEU A 95 -14.33 -16.11 10.21
C LEU A 95 -14.54 -15.85 11.70
N ARG A 96 -15.80 -15.78 12.18
CA ARG A 96 -16.07 -15.52 13.60
C ARG A 96 -15.52 -16.65 14.49
N PRO A 97 -15.84 -17.94 14.26
CA PRO A 97 -15.21 -19.04 14.99
C PRO A 97 -13.68 -19.04 14.90
N ALA A 98 -13.10 -18.75 13.73
CA ALA A 98 -11.65 -18.72 13.55
C ALA A 98 -10.96 -17.59 14.34
N LEU A 99 -11.61 -16.41 14.44
CA LEU A 99 -11.14 -15.26 15.21
C LEU A 99 -11.34 -15.44 16.72
N ASP A 100 -12.40 -16.13 17.14
CA ASP A 100 -12.69 -16.41 18.55
C ASP A 100 -11.88 -17.61 19.08
N GLY A 101 -11.20 -18.36 18.20
CA GLY A 101 -10.42 -19.55 18.54
C GLY A 101 -11.28 -20.79 18.79
N THR A 102 -12.57 -20.75 18.48
CA THR A 102 -13.50 -21.88 18.66
C THR A 102 -13.59 -22.80 17.44
N GLY A 103 -13.13 -22.32 16.28
CA GLY A 103 -13.06 -23.07 15.02
C GLY A 103 -11.63 -23.22 14.48
N PRO A 104 -11.45 -23.95 13.37
CA PRO A 104 -10.13 -24.15 12.76
C PRO A 104 -9.51 -22.83 12.27
N ALA A 105 -8.19 -22.82 12.04
CA ALA A 105 -7.56 -21.81 11.20
C ALA A 105 -8.03 -21.96 9.75
N LEU A 106 -8.08 -20.86 9.00
CA LEU A 106 -8.52 -20.91 7.60
C LEU A 106 -7.36 -20.54 6.68
N ARG A 107 -7.05 -21.42 5.72
CA ARG A 107 -6.18 -21.10 4.59
C ARG A 107 -7.05 -20.78 3.39
N VAL A 108 -7.01 -19.53 2.96
CA VAL A 108 -7.87 -19.07 1.87
C VAL A 108 -7.22 -19.41 0.54
N THR A 109 -7.92 -20.21 -0.27
CA THR A 109 -7.44 -20.65 -1.58
C THR A 109 -8.14 -19.88 -2.69
N SER A 110 -7.37 -19.30 -3.60
CA SER A 110 -7.89 -18.64 -4.78
C SER A 110 -8.64 -19.65 -5.65
N CYS A 111 -9.90 -19.37 -5.97
CA CYS A 111 -10.64 -20.17 -6.95
C CYS A 111 -10.18 -19.78 -8.36
N THR A 112 -9.25 -20.53 -8.95
CA THR A 112 -8.95 -20.36 -10.38
C THR A 112 -10.01 -21.11 -11.20
N PRO A 113 -10.83 -20.44 -12.04
CA PRO A 113 -11.65 -21.15 -13.01
C PRO A 113 -10.70 -21.75 -14.05
N GLY A 114 -10.52 -23.07 -14.06
CA GLY A 114 -9.79 -23.78 -15.12
C GLY A 114 -8.42 -24.36 -14.77
N SER A 115 -7.91 -24.26 -13.52
CA SER A 115 -6.75 -25.07 -13.10
C SER A 115 -7.16 -26.40 -12.44
N GLY A 116 -8.39 -26.85 -12.70
CA GLY A 116 -8.72 -28.26 -12.61
C GLY A 116 -8.08 -28.96 -13.80
N ALA A 117 -6.81 -29.37 -13.66
CA ALA A 117 -6.45 -30.65 -14.27
C ALA A 117 -7.55 -31.62 -13.80
N ALA A 118 -8.28 -32.22 -14.75
CA ALA A 118 -9.35 -33.14 -14.45
C ALA A 118 -8.79 -34.26 -13.57
N ARG A 119 -8.94 -34.12 -12.25
CA ARG A 119 -8.70 -35.22 -11.32
C ARG A 119 -9.85 -36.17 -11.54
N THR A 120 -9.51 -37.36 -11.99
CA THR A 120 -10.46 -38.44 -12.24
C THR A 120 -11.25 -38.72 -10.96
N ALA A 121 -12.50 -39.16 -11.11
CA ALA A 121 -13.42 -39.42 -10.00
C ALA A 121 -12.91 -40.50 -9.01
N ASP A 122 -11.81 -41.20 -9.32
CA ASP A 122 -11.12 -42.11 -8.39
C ASP A 122 -10.18 -41.41 -7.40
N GLU A 123 -9.77 -40.16 -7.64
CA GLU A 123 -8.98 -39.34 -6.69
C GLU A 123 -9.85 -38.47 -5.76
N ALA A 124 -11.18 -38.58 -5.87
CA ALA A 124 -12.15 -37.92 -5.00
C ALA A 124 -12.36 -38.66 -3.66
N SER A 125 -11.64 -39.77 -3.44
CA SER A 125 -11.71 -40.58 -2.22
C SER A 125 -10.55 -40.35 -1.24
N ASP A 126 -9.60 -39.48 -1.57
CA ASP A 126 -8.44 -39.14 -0.70
C ASP A 126 -8.54 -37.70 -0.16
N ASP A 127 -9.77 -37.24 0.12
CA ASP A 127 -10.11 -35.99 0.81
C ASP A 127 -9.75 -36.04 2.32
N ARG A 128 -8.64 -36.72 2.64
CA ARG A 128 -7.99 -36.53 3.92
C ARG A 128 -7.44 -35.11 3.90
N ALA A 129 -8.05 -34.26 4.72
CA ALA A 129 -7.39 -33.09 5.27
C ALA A 129 -5.89 -33.42 5.42
N ARG A 130 -5.03 -32.73 4.69
CA ARG A 130 -3.65 -32.64 5.15
C ARG A 130 -3.78 -31.98 6.51
N ASP A 131 -3.51 -32.74 7.57
CA ASP A 131 -3.48 -32.28 8.96
C ASP A 131 -2.34 -31.27 9.13
N ASP A 132 -2.41 -30.16 8.39
CA ASP A 132 -1.55 -29.03 8.61
C ASP A 132 -2.06 -28.38 9.90
N GLU A 133 -1.23 -28.46 10.91
CA GLU A 133 -1.45 -27.78 12.17
C GLU A 133 -0.75 -26.43 12.15
N VAL A 134 -1.42 -25.41 12.67
CA VAL A 134 -0.82 -24.09 12.90
C VAL A 134 -0.86 -23.75 14.39
N PRO A 135 -0.06 -22.80 14.87
CA PRO A 135 -0.18 -22.31 16.24
C PRO A 135 -1.62 -21.88 16.57
N ASP A 136 -2.08 -22.17 17.78
CA ASP A 136 -3.48 -21.95 18.22
C ASP A 136 -3.98 -20.51 18.05
N ASP A 137 -3.09 -19.54 18.11
CA ASP A 137 -3.44 -18.13 17.93
C ASP A 137 -3.64 -17.71 16.45
N VAL A 138 -3.27 -18.54 15.47
CA VAL A 138 -3.34 -18.24 14.03
C VAL A 138 -4.75 -18.38 13.48
N ALA A 139 -5.42 -17.28 13.14
CA ALA A 139 -6.76 -17.31 12.56
C ALA A 139 -6.79 -17.57 11.06
N LEU A 140 -5.90 -16.92 10.31
CA LEU A 140 -5.86 -16.97 8.85
C LEU A 140 -4.46 -17.26 8.34
N VAL A 141 -4.38 -18.07 7.28
CA VAL A 141 -3.16 -18.29 6.51
C VAL A 141 -3.38 -17.75 5.10
N VAL A 142 -2.59 -16.75 4.71
CA VAL A 142 -2.78 -16.00 3.46
C VAL A 142 -1.53 -16.12 2.60
N ALA A 143 -1.69 -16.70 1.40
CA ALA A 143 -0.62 -16.80 0.42
C ALA A 143 -0.32 -15.44 -0.22
N THR A 144 0.96 -15.17 -0.44
CA THR A 144 1.46 -13.95 -1.09
C THR A 144 2.40 -14.34 -2.22
N SER A 145 2.37 -13.60 -3.33
CA SER A 145 3.39 -13.71 -4.37
C SER A 145 4.68 -13.09 -3.85
N GLY A 146 5.64 -13.93 -3.43
CA GLY A 146 6.96 -13.47 -3.00
C GLY A 146 7.70 -12.79 -4.16
N SER A 147 8.61 -11.86 -3.86
CA SER A 147 9.46 -11.22 -4.88
C SER A 147 10.37 -12.22 -5.61
N THR A 148 10.59 -13.40 -5.01
CA THR A 148 11.35 -14.52 -5.58
C THR A 148 10.50 -15.47 -6.45
N GLY A 149 9.20 -15.21 -6.61
CA GLY A 149 8.28 -16.05 -7.41
C GLY A 149 7.66 -17.24 -6.67
N GLU A 150 8.26 -17.71 -5.57
CA GLU A 150 7.64 -18.70 -4.70
C GLU A 150 6.55 -18.08 -3.81
N PRO A 151 5.34 -18.67 -3.74
CA PRO A 151 4.31 -18.23 -2.82
C PRO A 151 4.75 -18.40 -1.36
N ARG A 152 4.56 -17.36 -0.55
CA ARG A 152 4.82 -17.40 0.91
C ARG A 152 3.51 -17.22 1.65
N ALA A 153 3.22 -18.09 2.61
CA ALA A 153 1.96 -18.08 3.35
C ALA A 153 2.15 -17.43 4.72
N ALA A 154 1.61 -16.23 4.92
CA ALA A 154 1.71 -15.50 6.19
C ALA A 154 0.70 -16.06 7.21
N LEU A 155 1.17 -16.27 8.44
CA LEU A 155 0.38 -16.73 9.59
C LEU A 155 -0.20 -15.53 10.33
N LEU A 156 -1.48 -15.21 10.10
CA LEU A 156 -2.16 -14.06 10.70
C LEU A 156 -2.91 -14.49 11.96
N THR A 157 -2.50 -13.98 13.11
CA THR A 157 -3.14 -14.32 14.39
C THR A 157 -4.48 -13.63 14.56
N ALA A 158 -5.37 -14.23 15.34
CA ALA A 158 -6.63 -13.60 15.74
C ALA A 158 -6.39 -12.23 16.40
N ALA A 159 -5.38 -12.15 17.26
CA ALA A 159 -4.97 -10.91 17.91
C ALA A 159 -4.53 -9.84 16.90
N ALA A 160 -3.71 -10.20 15.91
CA ALA A 160 -3.22 -9.24 14.91
C ALA A 160 -4.31 -8.74 13.96
N LEU A 161 -5.20 -9.63 13.53
CA LEU A 161 -6.37 -9.26 12.72
C LEU A 161 -7.29 -8.29 13.47
N ARG A 162 -7.57 -8.57 14.76
CA ARG A 162 -8.36 -7.70 15.64
C ARG A 162 -7.66 -6.36 15.89
N ALA A 163 -6.37 -6.37 16.16
CA ALA A 163 -5.58 -5.16 16.37
C ALA A 163 -5.66 -4.24 15.15
N SER A 164 -5.44 -4.78 13.95
CA SER A 164 -5.56 -4.04 12.68
C SER A 164 -6.98 -3.50 12.44
N GLY A 165 -8.00 -4.33 12.65
CA GLY A 165 -9.41 -3.94 12.50
C GLY A 165 -9.82 -2.81 13.45
N LEU A 166 -9.57 -2.97 14.75
CA LEU A 166 -9.92 -1.99 15.77
C LEU A 166 -9.11 -0.69 15.64
N ALA A 167 -7.83 -0.77 15.25
CA ALA A 167 -7.03 0.43 14.99
C ALA A 167 -7.53 1.20 13.77
N THR A 168 -8.05 0.49 12.75
CA THR A 168 -8.74 1.11 11.62
C THR A 168 -10.01 1.84 12.09
N GLU A 169 -10.86 1.19 12.89
CA GLU A 169 -12.08 1.82 13.42
C GLU A 169 -11.78 3.08 14.25
N ARG A 170 -10.73 3.06 15.08
CA ARG A 170 -10.30 4.23 15.87
C ARG A 170 -9.78 5.38 15.01
N ARG A 171 -9.12 5.07 13.88
CA ARG A 171 -8.63 6.07 12.93
C ARG A 171 -9.77 6.68 12.10
N LEU A 172 -10.79 5.87 11.79
CA LEU A 172 -11.98 6.30 11.07
C LEU A 172 -13.05 6.81 12.06
N SER A 173 -14.27 7.02 11.57
CA SER A 173 -15.41 7.51 12.35
C SER A 173 -16.07 6.41 13.22
N GLY A 174 -15.30 5.43 13.69
CA GLY A 174 -15.79 4.27 14.45
C GLY A 174 -16.22 3.08 13.57
N PRO A 175 -16.90 2.07 14.17
CA PRO A 175 -17.39 0.90 13.44
C PRO A 175 -18.38 1.30 12.36
N GLY A 176 -18.34 0.64 11.21
CA GLY A 176 -19.14 1.02 10.06
C GLY A 176 -19.44 -0.14 9.12
N ARG A 177 -20.25 0.15 8.11
CA ARG A 177 -20.63 -0.79 7.06
C ARG A 177 -19.63 -0.74 5.93
N TRP A 178 -19.17 -1.90 5.51
CA TRP A 178 -18.19 -2.01 4.46
C TRP A 178 -18.81 -2.42 3.13
N LEU A 179 -18.31 -1.84 2.05
CA LEU A 179 -18.44 -2.40 0.71
C LEU A 179 -17.17 -3.21 0.39
N LEU A 180 -17.37 -4.47 0.02
CA LEU A 180 -16.33 -5.35 -0.48
C LEU A 180 -16.19 -5.20 -2.00
N ALA A 181 -15.17 -4.45 -2.41
CA ALA A 181 -14.80 -4.23 -3.81
C ALA A 181 -13.48 -4.93 -4.22
N LEU A 182 -12.89 -5.72 -3.30
CA LEU A 182 -11.59 -6.37 -3.48
C LEU A 182 -11.73 -7.89 -3.31
N PRO A 183 -10.93 -8.69 -4.04
CA PRO A 183 -10.93 -10.15 -3.88
C PRO A 183 -10.57 -10.58 -2.45
N VAL A 184 -11.21 -11.66 -1.99
CA VAL A 184 -11.07 -12.19 -0.62
C VAL A 184 -10.01 -13.27 -0.48
N ASP A 185 -9.26 -13.58 -1.53
CA ASP A 185 -8.00 -14.31 -1.49
C ASP A 185 -6.79 -13.40 -1.19
N HIS A 186 -7.02 -12.09 -1.08
CA HIS A 186 -6.04 -11.10 -0.65
C HIS A 186 -6.41 -10.46 0.69
N VAL A 187 -5.38 -10.12 1.47
CA VAL A 187 -5.54 -9.55 2.83
C VAL A 187 -6.44 -8.30 2.85
N ALA A 188 -6.44 -7.49 1.79
CA ALA A 188 -7.25 -6.28 1.73
C ALA A 188 -8.75 -6.58 1.68
N GLY A 189 -9.18 -7.59 0.90
CA GLY A 189 -10.57 -8.07 0.90
C GLY A 189 -10.91 -8.83 2.18
N LEU A 190 -9.98 -9.65 2.70
CA LEU A 190 -10.18 -10.36 3.97
C LEU A 190 -10.39 -9.40 5.14
N GLN A 191 -9.66 -8.29 5.20
CA GLN A 191 -9.85 -7.30 6.25
C GLN A 191 -11.19 -6.56 6.16
N VAL A 192 -11.78 -6.43 4.98
CA VAL A 192 -13.17 -5.94 4.86
C VAL A 192 -14.13 -6.91 5.57
N LEU A 193 -13.94 -8.22 5.40
CA LEU A 193 -14.74 -9.23 6.10
C LEU A 193 -14.51 -9.19 7.61
N VAL A 194 -13.25 -9.18 8.05
CA VAL A 194 -12.88 -9.13 9.48
C VAL A 194 -13.49 -7.90 10.15
N ARG A 195 -13.34 -6.70 9.57
CA ARG A 195 -13.92 -5.46 10.12
C ARG A 195 -15.45 -5.51 10.13
N SER A 196 -16.09 -6.13 9.14
CA SER A 196 -17.54 -6.32 9.15
C SER A 196 -17.96 -7.23 10.31
N VAL A 197 -17.25 -8.35 10.52
CA VAL A 197 -17.49 -9.28 11.64
C VAL A 197 -17.32 -8.59 13.00
N LEU A 198 -16.26 -7.77 13.16
CA LEU A 198 -16.00 -6.99 14.37
C LEU A 198 -17.07 -5.93 14.64
N ALA A 199 -17.54 -5.24 13.61
CA ALA A 199 -18.61 -4.26 13.70
C ALA A 199 -20.02 -4.89 13.85
N GLY A 200 -20.13 -6.22 13.77
CA GLY A 200 -21.41 -6.92 13.80
C GLY A 200 -22.29 -6.62 12.57
N THR A 201 -21.67 -6.39 11.41
CA THR A 201 -22.34 -6.07 10.15
C THR A 201 -22.02 -7.12 9.07
N ARG A 202 -22.81 -7.13 8.00
CA ARG A 202 -22.46 -7.83 6.76
C ARG A 202 -22.01 -6.81 5.71
N PRO A 203 -20.94 -7.09 4.93
CA PRO A 203 -20.53 -6.20 3.87
C PRO A 203 -21.50 -6.30 2.69
N ALA A 204 -21.77 -5.19 2.01
CA ALA A 204 -22.26 -5.23 0.64
C ALA A 204 -21.13 -5.72 -0.28
N VAL A 205 -21.44 -6.37 -1.39
CA VAL A 205 -20.45 -6.99 -2.27
C VAL A 205 -20.61 -6.46 -3.68
N VAL A 206 -19.52 -5.99 -4.29
CA VAL A 206 -19.50 -5.68 -5.73
C VAL A 206 -19.54 -7.00 -6.49
N ALA A 207 -20.60 -7.23 -7.26
CA ALA A 207 -20.79 -8.45 -8.02
C ALA A 207 -19.87 -8.52 -9.26
N GLY A 208 -19.56 -9.75 -9.68
CA GLY A 208 -18.79 -10.02 -10.90
C GLY A 208 -17.33 -10.39 -10.64
N ALA A 209 -16.68 -10.96 -11.67
CA ALA A 209 -15.28 -11.36 -11.61
C ALA A 209 -14.30 -10.18 -11.69
N HIS A 210 -14.74 -9.05 -12.25
CA HIS A 210 -13.96 -7.84 -12.44
C HIS A 210 -14.74 -6.63 -11.93
N PHE A 211 -14.01 -5.62 -11.47
CA PHE A 211 -14.59 -4.37 -11.00
C PHE A 211 -15.11 -3.54 -12.19
N THR A 212 -16.37 -3.12 -12.13
CA THR A 212 -16.96 -2.14 -13.06
C THR A 212 -17.67 -1.01 -12.30
N PRO A 213 -17.73 0.22 -12.87
CA PRO A 213 -18.48 1.32 -12.27
C PRO A 213 -19.96 1.01 -12.01
N ASP A 214 -20.62 0.29 -12.94
CA ASP A 214 -22.02 -0.12 -12.79
C ASP A 214 -22.23 -1.08 -11.61
N ALA A 215 -21.38 -2.11 -11.50
CA ALA A 215 -21.48 -3.09 -10.41
C ALA A 215 -21.16 -2.44 -9.05
N PHE A 216 -20.22 -1.50 -9.03
CA PHE A 216 -19.94 -0.68 -7.85
C PHE A 216 -21.16 0.14 -7.44
N THR A 217 -21.76 0.88 -8.36
CA THR A 217 -22.94 1.72 -8.11
C THR A 217 -24.13 0.90 -7.62
N ALA A 218 -24.38 -0.26 -8.25
CA ALA A 218 -25.43 -1.19 -7.84
C ALA A 218 -25.21 -1.71 -6.41
N ALA A 219 -23.97 -2.07 -6.05
CA ALA A 219 -23.65 -2.54 -4.70
C ALA A 219 -23.69 -1.41 -3.65
N VAL A 220 -23.37 -0.16 -4.01
CA VAL A 220 -23.59 0.99 -3.13
C VAL A 220 -25.09 1.18 -2.85
N ALA A 221 -25.96 0.96 -3.83
CA ALA A 221 -27.40 1.10 -3.64
C ALA A 221 -27.98 0.12 -2.61
N THR A 222 -27.32 -1.01 -2.33
CA THR A 222 -27.79 -2.00 -1.36
C THR A 222 -27.42 -1.70 0.09
N MET A 223 -26.49 -0.76 0.38
CA MET A 223 -26.14 -0.45 1.78
C MET A 223 -27.15 0.53 2.40
N THR A 224 -28.36 0.04 2.67
CA THR A 224 -29.47 0.77 3.32
C THR A 224 -29.44 0.64 4.83
N ASP A 225 -29.81 1.68 5.59
CA ASP A 225 -29.63 1.84 7.05
C ASP A 225 -30.15 0.70 7.97
N ASP A 226 -30.97 -0.24 7.48
CA ASP A 226 -31.74 -1.17 8.34
C ASP A 226 -31.13 -2.55 8.65
N GLU A 227 -30.06 -3.00 7.98
CA GLU A 227 -29.53 -4.35 8.23
C GLU A 227 -28.46 -4.38 9.33
N ARG A 228 -28.85 -4.53 10.60
CA ARG A 228 -28.03 -5.30 11.56
C ARG A 228 -28.45 -6.75 11.42
N GLY A 229 -27.50 -7.66 11.19
CA GLY A 229 -27.80 -9.08 11.06
C GLY A 229 -28.46 -9.57 12.34
N ASP A 230 -29.75 -9.92 12.26
CA ASP A 230 -30.46 -10.61 13.33
C ASP A 230 -29.79 -11.96 13.57
N THR A 231 -28.99 -12.05 14.63
CA THR A 231 -28.76 -13.30 15.33
C THR A 231 -29.66 -13.30 16.56
N ALA A 232 -30.97 -13.41 16.33
CA ALA A 232 -31.90 -13.85 17.36
C ALA A 232 -32.04 -15.36 17.21
N THR A 233 -31.43 -16.10 18.12
CA THR A 233 -31.74 -17.50 18.38
C THR A 233 -33.18 -17.59 18.87
N ASP A 234 -34.06 -18.17 18.06
CA ASP A 234 -35.40 -18.58 18.45
C ASP A 234 -35.28 -19.74 19.45
N ASP A 235 -35.17 -19.42 20.74
CA ASP A 235 -35.51 -20.36 21.81
C ASP A 235 -37.04 -20.34 22.00
N ALA A 236 -37.72 -21.12 21.17
CA ALA A 236 -39.14 -21.44 21.36
C ALA A 236 -39.28 -22.43 22.53
N ALA A 237 -39.35 -21.88 23.74
CA ALA A 237 -39.79 -22.63 24.92
C ALA A 237 -41.32 -22.78 24.91
N THR A 238 -41.73 -24.04 25.01
CA THR A 238 -43.09 -24.56 25.17
C THR A 238 -43.93 -23.79 26.20
N ALA A 239 -45.09 -23.30 25.75
CA ALA A 239 -46.16 -22.84 26.62
C ALA A 239 -47.01 -24.04 27.09
N ASP A 240 -46.99 -24.30 28.40
CA ASP A 240 -48.02 -25.08 29.08
C ASP A 240 -48.95 -24.13 29.84
N ALA A 241 -50.24 -24.41 29.75
CA ALA A 241 -51.33 -23.57 30.20
C ALA A 241 -51.70 -23.92 31.65
N GLY A 242 -51.71 -22.92 32.53
CA GLY A 242 -52.19 -23.08 33.89
C GLY A 242 -52.69 -21.76 34.46
N ALA A 243 -53.99 -21.51 34.34
CA ALA A 243 -54.68 -20.40 34.98
C ALA A 243 -54.83 -20.63 36.50
N THR A 244 -54.65 -19.60 37.33
CA THR A 244 -55.69 -19.02 38.22
C THR A 244 -55.13 -18.06 39.28
N SER A 245 -55.94 -17.02 39.57
CA SER A 245 -56.07 -16.25 40.82
C SER A 245 -55.46 -14.84 40.95
N SER A 246 -56.36 -13.86 40.86
CA SER A 246 -56.49 -12.53 41.52
C SER A 246 -55.99 -12.46 42.99
N ALA A 247 -55.55 -11.35 43.63
CA ALA A 247 -55.85 -9.90 43.55
C ALA A 247 -54.71 -9.04 44.21
N PRO A 248 -54.86 -7.74 44.61
CA PRO A 248 -54.25 -6.58 43.94
C PRO A 248 -53.29 -5.72 44.82
N GLY A 249 -52.50 -4.84 44.19
CA GLY A 249 -51.99 -3.62 44.86
C GLY A 249 -50.54 -3.24 44.59
N GLY A 250 -50.32 -2.35 43.63
CA GLY A 250 -49.03 -1.66 43.46
C GLY A 250 -48.99 -0.90 42.13
N ARG A 251 -49.11 0.43 42.17
CA ARG A 251 -48.85 1.28 40.99
C ARG A 251 -47.34 1.17 40.68
N PRO A 252 -46.91 0.72 39.49
CA PRO A 252 -45.51 0.89 39.13
C PRO A 252 -45.28 2.37 38.83
N ALA A 253 -44.13 2.88 39.29
CA ALA A 253 -43.64 4.20 38.93
C ALA A 253 -43.50 4.28 37.41
N VAL A 254 -44.01 5.36 36.83
CA VAL A 254 -43.78 5.70 35.42
C VAL A 254 -42.32 6.10 35.30
N GLU A 255 -41.47 5.22 34.78
CA GLU A 255 -40.16 5.61 34.25
C GLU A 255 -40.37 6.57 33.06
N PRO A 256 -39.56 7.62 32.92
CA PRO A 256 -39.71 8.53 31.81
C PRO A 256 -39.38 7.76 30.53
N ALA A 257 -40.34 7.72 29.60
CA ALA A 257 -40.13 7.18 28.27
C ALA A 257 -38.89 7.83 27.66
N ALA A 258 -37.85 7.02 27.42
CA ALA A 258 -36.72 7.42 26.62
C ALA A 258 -37.25 7.90 25.27
N GLY A 259 -37.01 9.18 24.95
CA GLY A 259 -37.36 9.75 23.65
C GLY A 259 -36.76 8.89 22.52
N PRO A 260 -37.33 8.96 21.30
CA PRO A 260 -36.88 8.14 20.19
C PRO A 260 -35.38 8.33 19.99
N ALA A 261 -34.59 7.30 20.29
CA ALA A 261 -33.17 7.29 20.00
C ALA A 261 -33.02 7.50 18.50
N VAL A 262 -32.44 8.65 18.11
CA VAL A 262 -32.06 8.91 16.73
C VAL A 262 -31.12 7.79 16.32
N ARG A 263 -31.62 6.83 15.52
CA ARG A 263 -30.79 5.79 14.91
C ARG A 263 -29.84 6.51 13.97
N ARG A 264 -28.62 6.79 14.43
CA ARG A 264 -27.56 7.24 13.53
C ARG A 264 -27.23 6.07 12.62
N SER A 265 -27.35 6.30 11.32
CA SER A 265 -26.82 5.40 10.31
C SER A 265 -25.34 5.16 10.57
N LEU A 266 -24.90 3.90 10.41
CA LEU A 266 -23.49 3.57 10.55
C LEU A 266 -22.71 4.21 9.39
N PRO A 267 -21.49 4.71 9.64
CA PRO A 267 -20.64 5.23 8.57
C PRO A 267 -20.34 4.15 7.53
N ARG A 268 -20.14 4.56 6.28
CA ARG A 268 -19.93 3.69 5.13
C ARG A 268 -18.48 3.76 4.69
N TYR A 269 -17.85 2.60 4.51
CA TYR A 269 -16.45 2.49 4.13
C TYR A 269 -16.26 1.55 2.93
N VAL A 270 -15.25 1.84 2.11
CA VAL A 270 -14.81 0.96 1.02
C VAL A 270 -13.29 0.95 0.95
N SER A 271 -12.70 -0.20 0.62
CA SER A 271 -11.29 -0.29 0.25
C SER A 271 -11.15 -0.46 -1.26
N LEU A 272 -10.28 0.32 -1.89
CA LEU A 272 -10.04 0.34 -3.33
C LEU A 272 -8.54 0.32 -3.63
N VAL A 273 -8.22 -0.05 -4.88
CA VAL A 273 -6.90 0.16 -5.48
C VAL A 273 -6.92 1.34 -6.45
N PRO A 274 -5.77 1.99 -6.75
CA PRO A 274 -5.71 3.16 -7.63
C PRO A 274 -6.45 3.00 -8.97
N THR A 275 -6.30 1.85 -9.63
CA THR A 275 -6.96 1.59 -10.93
C THR A 275 -8.49 1.44 -10.82
N GLN A 276 -9.04 1.12 -9.65
CA GLN A 276 -10.49 1.16 -9.43
C GLN A 276 -10.96 2.60 -9.22
N LEU A 277 -10.18 3.41 -8.49
CA LEU A 277 -10.50 4.82 -8.28
C LEU A 277 -10.48 5.63 -9.59
N VAL A 278 -9.54 5.34 -10.50
CA VAL A 278 -9.54 5.91 -11.86
C VAL A 278 -10.87 5.62 -12.55
N ARG A 279 -11.28 4.34 -12.63
CA ARG A 279 -12.55 3.94 -13.25
C ARG A 279 -13.78 4.57 -12.61
N ILE A 280 -13.77 4.77 -11.28
CA ILE A 280 -14.84 5.49 -10.59
C ILE A 280 -14.88 6.95 -11.04
N LEU A 281 -13.73 7.64 -11.08
CA LEU A 281 -13.64 9.04 -11.45
C LEU A 281 -13.92 9.32 -12.94
N ASP A 282 -13.82 8.30 -13.78
CA ASP A 282 -14.17 8.37 -15.20
C ASP A 282 -15.67 8.09 -15.45
N ASP A 283 -16.45 7.79 -14.40
CA ASP A 283 -17.89 7.53 -14.45
C ASP A 283 -18.67 8.40 -13.45
N ASP A 284 -19.60 9.21 -13.95
CA ASP A 284 -20.34 10.19 -13.14
C ASP A 284 -21.22 9.53 -12.07
N ALA A 285 -21.85 8.40 -12.38
CA ALA A 285 -22.76 7.70 -11.47
C ALA A 285 -21.97 7.03 -10.34
N ALA A 286 -20.86 6.37 -10.68
CA ALA A 286 -19.96 5.77 -9.70
C ALA A 286 -19.28 6.84 -8.84
N THR A 287 -18.87 7.98 -9.41
CA THR A 287 -18.34 9.11 -8.64
C THR A 287 -19.39 9.65 -7.65
N ALA A 288 -20.64 9.79 -8.08
CA ALA A 288 -21.73 10.21 -7.21
C ALA A 288 -21.99 9.20 -6.07
N ALA A 289 -21.96 7.89 -6.38
CA ALA A 289 -22.07 6.84 -5.39
C ALA A 289 -20.87 6.86 -4.41
N ALA A 290 -19.65 7.07 -4.90
CA ALA A 290 -18.43 7.13 -4.09
C ALA A 290 -18.44 8.30 -3.09
N ARG A 291 -19.08 9.44 -3.41
CA ARG A 291 -19.27 10.56 -2.47
C ARG A 291 -20.09 10.21 -1.22
N THR A 292 -20.83 9.11 -1.24
CA THR A 292 -21.63 8.67 -0.09
C THR A 292 -20.81 7.98 1.01
N PHE A 293 -19.55 7.61 0.73
CA PHE A 293 -18.67 6.97 1.71
C PHE A 293 -18.03 7.98 2.66
N ASP A 294 -18.01 7.66 3.95
CA ASP A 294 -17.33 8.43 4.99
C ASP A 294 -15.81 8.32 4.88
N ALA A 295 -15.31 7.19 4.37
CA ALA A 295 -13.91 7.03 3.98
C ALA A 295 -13.73 6.01 2.85
N ILE A 296 -12.83 6.33 1.93
CA ILE A 296 -12.36 5.45 0.86
C ILE A 296 -10.90 5.13 1.16
N LEU A 297 -10.63 3.92 1.65
CA LEU A 297 -9.27 3.45 1.86
C LEU A 297 -8.63 3.10 0.53
N LEU A 298 -7.58 3.82 0.13
CA LEU A 298 -6.86 3.59 -1.11
C LEU A 298 -5.51 2.97 -0.82
N GLY A 299 -5.27 1.74 -1.27
CA GLY A 299 -4.05 1.02 -0.95
C GLY A 299 -3.69 -0.06 -1.96
N GLY A 300 -2.75 -0.93 -1.59
CA GLY A 300 -2.27 -2.03 -2.42
C GLY A 300 -1.25 -1.62 -3.49
N ALA A 301 -1.27 -0.37 -3.94
CA ALA A 301 -0.28 0.26 -4.80
C ALA A 301 -0.15 1.76 -4.47
N ALA A 302 0.97 2.38 -4.91
CA ALA A 302 1.14 3.82 -4.78
C ALA A 302 0.09 4.56 -5.63
N ALA A 303 -0.55 5.57 -5.04
CA ALA A 303 -1.47 6.44 -5.74
C ALA A 303 -0.73 7.69 -6.21
N ALA A 304 -0.80 7.99 -7.50
CA ALA A 304 -0.17 9.19 -8.05
C ALA A 304 -0.84 10.46 -7.51
N ALA A 305 -0.06 11.53 -7.30
CA ALA A 305 -0.57 12.79 -6.78
C ALA A 305 -1.71 13.40 -7.63
N PRO A 306 -1.69 13.33 -8.99
CA PRO A 306 -2.81 13.81 -9.81
C PRO A 306 -4.11 13.03 -9.59
N LEU A 307 -4.04 11.71 -9.38
CA LEU A 307 -5.23 10.91 -9.05
C LEU A 307 -5.83 11.34 -7.71
N LEU A 308 -4.99 11.58 -6.71
CA LEU A 308 -5.44 12.07 -5.39
C LEU A 308 -6.03 13.49 -5.50
N ALA A 309 -5.47 14.35 -6.34
CA ALA A 309 -6.04 15.68 -6.61
C ALA A 309 -7.42 15.58 -7.28
N ARG A 310 -7.55 14.80 -8.36
CA ARG A 310 -8.84 14.53 -9.03
C ARG A 310 -9.89 14.00 -8.07
N ALA A 311 -9.52 13.07 -7.18
CA ALA A 311 -10.43 12.54 -6.18
C ALA A 311 -10.91 13.60 -5.18
N ARG A 312 -10.02 14.49 -4.72
CA ARG A 312 -10.38 15.61 -3.84
C ARG A 312 -11.30 16.60 -4.54
N ASP A 313 -11.01 16.96 -5.79
CA ASP A 313 -11.82 17.88 -6.59
C ASP A 313 -13.23 17.29 -6.85
N ALA A 314 -13.34 15.97 -6.96
CA ALA A 314 -14.62 15.25 -7.06
C ALA A 314 -15.38 15.11 -5.72
N GLY A 315 -14.80 15.58 -4.60
CA GLY A 315 -15.38 15.54 -3.27
C GLY A 315 -15.26 14.18 -2.56
N LEU A 316 -14.33 13.32 -2.98
CA LEU A 316 -14.13 11.99 -2.40
C LEU A 316 -13.25 12.04 -1.13
N ARG A 317 -13.64 11.28 -0.11
CA ARG A 317 -12.92 11.19 1.18
C ARG A 317 -11.87 10.08 1.14
N VAL A 318 -10.84 10.28 0.33
CA VAL A 318 -9.75 9.29 0.15
C VAL A 318 -8.77 9.33 1.32
N VAL A 319 -8.47 8.17 1.88
CA VAL A 319 -7.44 7.92 2.89
C VAL A 319 -6.42 6.97 2.27
N THR A 320 -5.18 7.43 2.08
CA THR A 320 -4.12 6.58 1.54
C THR A 320 -3.65 5.59 2.60
N THR A 321 -3.42 4.35 2.22
CA THR A 321 -3.04 3.27 3.16
C THR A 321 -1.79 2.56 2.68
N TYR A 322 -0.88 2.31 3.62
CA TYR A 322 0.32 1.52 3.43
C TYR A 322 0.35 0.35 4.42
N GLY A 323 0.75 -0.81 3.92
CA GLY A 323 0.82 -2.06 4.65
C GLY A 323 0.84 -3.26 3.70
N MET A 324 0.89 -4.44 4.29
CA MET A 324 1.06 -5.70 3.57
C MET A 324 0.33 -6.84 4.30
N THR A 325 0.45 -8.05 3.76
CA THR A 325 -0.21 -9.21 4.37
C THR A 325 0.35 -9.47 5.78
N GLU A 326 1.65 -9.29 5.96
CA GLU A 326 2.40 -9.45 7.19
C GLU A 326 2.03 -8.43 8.27
N THR A 327 1.30 -7.37 7.92
CA THR A 327 0.75 -6.37 8.86
C THR A 327 -0.77 -6.45 8.97
N CYS A 328 -1.37 -7.57 8.54
CA CYS A 328 -2.81 -7.75 8.49
C CYS A 328 -3.51 -6.62 7.71
N GLY A 329 -2.93 -6.17 6.59
CA GLY A 329 -3.45 -5.07 5.78
C GLY A 329 -2.79 -3.72 6.08
N GLY A 330 -3.45 -2.62 5.70
CA GLY A 330 -2.94 -1.27 5.91
C GLY A 330 -2.78 -0.94 7.40
N CYS A 331 -1.60 -0.45 7.79
CA CYS A 331 -1.25 -0.08 9.16
C CYS A 331 -0.65 1.34 9.29
N VAL A 332 -0.44 2.04 8.18
CA VAL A 332 -0.03 3.45 8.11
C VAL A 332 -0.98 4.19 7.19
N TYR A 333 -1.73 5.17 7.70
CA TYR A 333 -2.78 5.89 6.96
C TYR A 333 -2.38 7.35 6.80
N ASP A 334 -2.37 7.84 5.56
CA ASP A 334 -1.85 9.16 5.17
C ASP A 334 -0.43 9.44 5.69
N GLY A 335 0.41 8.40 5.67
CA GLY A 335 1.77 8.43 6.21
C GLY A 335 1.86 8.34 7.73
N VAL A 336 0.74 8.34 8.46
CA VAL A 336 0.72 8.29 9.94
C VAL A 336 0.39 6.87 10.43
N PRO A 337 1.25 6.23 11.23
CA PRO A 337 0.99 4.88 11.75
C PRO A 337 -0.32 4.83 12.54
N LEU A 338 -1.07 3.74 12.44
CA LEU A 338 -2.27 3.52 13.25
C LEU A 338 -1.91 3.41 14.74
N ASP A 339 -2.91 3.58 15.60
CA ASP A 339 -2.73 3.41 17.04
C ASP A 339 -2.20 2.00 17.38
N GLY A 340 -1.14 1.94 18.19
CA GLY A 340 -0.41 0.71 18.51
C GLY A 340 0.58 0.23 17.44
N VAL A 341 0.69 0.90 16.29
CA VAL A 341 1.68 0.59 15.25
C VAL A 341 2.94 1.41 15.48
N GLN A 342 4.07 0.73 15.48
CA GLN A 342 5.39 1.36 15.54
C GLN A 342 5.96 1.49 14.14
N LEU A 343 6.57 2.63 13.85
CA LEU A 343 7.16 2.95 12.55
C LEU A 343 8.55 3.52 12.76
N ARG A 344 9.55 2.99 12.05
CA ARG A 344 10.89 3.57 11.97
C ARG A 344 11.57 3.17 10.66
N LEU A 345 12.75 3.73 10.40
CA LEU A 345 13.62 3.31 9.31
C LEU A 345 14.81 2.51 9.88
N ASP A 346 15.25 1.48 9.15
CA ASP A 346 16.52 0.79 9.38
C ASP A 346 17.68 1.62 8.79
N ASP A 347 18.92 1.26 9.08
CA ASP A 347 20.11 2.04 8.67
C ASP A 347 20.24 2.23 7.15
N ASP A 348 19.68 1.29 6.37
CA ASP A 348 19.65 1.34 4.90
C ASP A 348 18.40 2.03 4.33
N GLY A 349 17.62 2.71 5.17
CA GLY A 349 16.41 3.44 4.79
C GLY A 349 15.17 2.57 4.58
N ARG A 350 15.24 1.26 4.89
CA ARG A 350 14.08 0.37 4.81
C ARG A 350 13.06 0.67 5.89
N VAL A 351 11.79 0.58 5.54
CA VAL A 351 10.68 0.75 6.49
C VAL A 351 10.62 -0.46 7.43
N LEU A 352 10.63 -0.18 8.73
CA LEU A 352 10.38 -1.14 9.80
C LEU A 352 9.00 -0.86 10.41
N LEU A 353 8.14 -1.89 10.44
CA LEU A 353 6.79 -1.82 11.01
C LEU A 353 6.69 -2.75 12.22
N GLY A 354 6.19 -2.24 13.35
CA GLY A 354 6.05 -2.98 14.60
C GLY A 354 4.65 -2.86 15.20
N GLY A 355 4.43 -3.56 16.30
CA GLY A 355 3.16 -3.57 17.04
C GLY A 355 2.33 -4.83 16.83
N ASP A 356 1.13 -4.85 17.42
CA ASP A 356 0.29 -6.05 17.46
C ASP A 356 -0.31 -6.44 16.11
N VAL A 357 -0.14 -5.61 15.08
CA VAL A 357 -0.62 -5.89 13.70
C VAL A 357 0.23 -6.93 12.95
N LEU A 358 1.37 -7.33 13.51
CA LEU A 358 2.30 -8.22 12.82
C LEU A 358 1.81 -9.67 12.77
N ALA A 359 2.03 -10.31 11.62
CA ALA A 359 1.93 -11.75 11.44
C ALA A 359 2.92 -12.48 12.36
N ALA A 360 2.57 -13.71 12.77
CA ALA A 360 3.42 -14.57 13.58
C ALA A 360 4.68 -15.02 12.83
N GLY A 361 4.59 -15.13 11.50
CA GLY A 361 5.66 -15.59 10.63
C GLY A 361 5.10 -16.14 9.33
N TYR A 362 5.87 -16.99 8.67
CA TYR A 362 5.49 -17.70 7.46
C TYR A 362 5.38 -19.21 7.71
N LEU A 363 4.33 -19.83 7.20
CA LEU A 363 4.08 -21.26 7.35
C LEU A 363 5.26 -22.08 6.79
N GLY A 364 5.93 -22.83 7.66
CA GLY A 364 7.02 -23.73 7.28
C GLY A 364 8.29 -23.03 6.74
N ARG A 365 8.46 -21.72 7.00
CA ARG A 365 9.56 -20.91 6.44
C ARG A 365 10.35 -20.14 7.51
N PRO A 366 10.98 -20.84 8.49
CA PRO A 366 11.80 -20.19 9.52
C PRO A 366 13.01 -19.44 8.94
N ASP A 367 13.49 -19.85 7.76
CA ASP A 367 14.53 -19.18 6.99
C ASP A 367 14.14 -17.75 6.58
N LEU A 368 12.88 -17.58 6.14
CA LEU A 368 12.33 -16.28 5.79
C LEU A 368 12.00 -15.47 7.03
N ASP A 369 11.48 -16.11 8.07
CA ASP A 369 11.13 -15.44 9.33
C ASP A 369 12.34 -14.76 9.95
N ALA A 370 13.48 -15.47 10.03
CA ALA A 370 14.72 -14.95 10.63
C ALA A 370 15.26 -13.69 9.95
N THR A 371 14.93 -13.47 8.68
CA THR A 371 15.38 -12.29 7.90
C THR A 371 14.31 -11.21 7.78
N THR A 372 13.04 -11.58 7.85
CA THR A 372 11.89 -10.69 7.66
C THR A 372 11.40 -10.08 8.96
N PHE A 373 11.39 -10.83 10.05
CA PHE A 373 10.96 -10.35 11.36
C PHE A 373 12.18 -10.21 12.27
N VAL A 374 12.62 -8.96 12.43
CA VAL A 374 13.85 -8.61 13.14
C VAL A 374 13.53 -7.98 14.48
N GLU A 375 14.41 -8.15 15.46
CA GLU A 375 14.32 -7.42 16.71
C GLU A 375 15.20 -6.16 16.67
N ARG A 376 14.67 -5.06 17.20
CA ARG A 376 15.39 -3.80 17.44
C ARG A 376 14.97 -3.30 18.82
N ASP A 377 15.93 -3.08 19.70
CA ASP A 377 15.69 -2.54 21.05
C ASP A 377 14.61 -3.34 21.82
N GLY A 378 14.64 -4.67 21.72
CA GLY A 378 13.68 -5.58 22.35
C GLY A 378 12.28 -5.57 21.74
N THR A 379 12.08 -4.88 20.61
CA THR A 379 10.82 -4.80 19.87
C THR A 379 10.93 -5.57 18.56
N ARG A 380 9.93 -6.39 18.24
CA ARG A 380 9.83 -7.11 16.96
C ARG A 380 9.29 -6.19 15.87
N TYR A 381 10.00 -6.12 14.76
CA TYR A 381 9.63 -5.39 13.57
C TYR A 381 9.59 -6.32 12.36
N LEU A 382 8.63 -6.08 11.48
CA LEU A 382 8.71 -6.48 10.09
C LEU A 382 9.69 -5.56 9.36
N ARG A 383 10.79 -6.13 8.87
CA ARG A 383 11.72 -5.46 7.96
C ARG A 383 11.21 -5.60 6.54
N THR A 384 10.63 -4.53 6.01
CA THR A 384 10.10 -4.52 4.65
C THR A 384 11.23 -4.42 3.62
N SER A 385 10.93 -4.70 2.35
CA SER A 385 11.82 -4.26 1.25
C SER A 385 11.47 -2.90 0.70
N ASP A 386 10.63 -2.11 1.38
CA ASP A 386 10.25 -0.77 0.93
C ASP A 386 11.19 0.27 1.55
N LEU A 387 11.67 1.20 0.73
CA LEU A 387 12.46 2.34 1.17
C LEU A 387 11.52 3.46 1.58
N GLY A 388 11.85 4.16 2.66
CA GLY A 388 11.03 5.21 3.21
C GLY A 388 11.81 6.46 3.59
N ARG A 389 11.07 7.55 3.75
CA ARG A 389 11.51 8.79 4.37
C ARG A 389 10.45 9.21 5.37
N ILE A 390 10.87 9.66 6.55
CA ILE A 390 9.96 10.17 7.58
C ILE A 390 10.26 11.65 7.75
N ASP A 391 9.24 12.49 7.57
CA ASP A 391 9.28 13.92 7.84
C ASP A 391 8.02 14.31 8.58
N ASP A 392 8.13 15.13 9.63
CA ASP A 392 7.01 15.54 10.48
C ASP A 392 6.11 14.35 10.90
N ASP A 393 6.76 13.25 11.33
CA ASP A 393 6.15 11.98 11.73
C ASP A 393 5.29 11.30 10.64
N ARG A 394 5.47 11.66 9.37
CA ARG A 394 4.80 11.07 8.22
C ARG A 394 5.75 10.27 7.34
N LEU A 395 5.38 9.04 7.07
CA LEU A 395 6.06 8.18 6.12
C LEU A 395 5.72 8.56 4.68
N THR A 396 6.75 8.80 3.88
CA THR A 396 6.70 8.71 2.42
C THR A 396 7.40 7.42 1.99
N VAL A 397 6.70 6.54 1.26
CA VAL A 397 7.31 5.35 0.65
C VAL A 397 7.96 5.74 -0.67
N LEU A 398 9.26 5.49 -0.81
CA LEU A 398 10.09 5.91 -1.94
C LEU A 398 10.20 4.85 -3.05
N GLY A 399 9.70 3.64 -2.80
CA GLY A 399 9.79 2.50 -3.72
C GLY A 399 10.32 1.26 -3.01
N ARG A 400 10.67 0.23 -3.77
CA ARG A 400 11.27 -0.99 -3.20
C ARG A 400 12.77 -1.06 -3.44
N ALA A 401 13.49 -1.52 -2.42
CA ALA A 401 14.93 -1.74 -2.48
C ALA A 401 15.33 -2.86 -3.46
N ASP A 402 14.47 -3.86 -3.68
CA ASP A 402 14.68 -4.92 -4.66
C ASP A 402 14.33 -4.49 -6.10
N ASP A 403 13.61 -3.37 -6.26
CA ASP A 403 13.28 -2.79 -7.56
C ASP A 403 14.26 -1.69 -7.99
N VAL A 404 15.24 -1.32 -7.15
CA VAL A 404 16.22 -0.26 -7.46
C VAL A 404 16.98 -0.60 -8.75
N VAL A 405 16.93 0.32 -9.71
CA VAL A 405 17.71 0.23 -10.94
C VAL A 405 19.07 0.84 -10.69
N VAL A 406 20.12 0.03 -10.82
CA VAL A 406 21.50 0.49 -10.68
C VAL A 406 22.03 0.83 -12.06
N THR A 407 22.09 2.13 -12.39
CA THR A 407 22.54 2.63 -13.70
C THR A 407 23.78 3.49 -13.53
N GLY A 408 24.91 3.07 -14.12
CA GLY A 408 26.18 3.81 -14.00
C GLY A 408 26.67 4.03 -12.57
N GLY A 409 26.36 3.11 -11.65
CA GLY A 409 26.67 3.24 -10.23
C GLY A 409 25.72 4.13 -9.42
N VAL A 410 24.64 4.64 -10.03
CA VAL A 410 23.59 5.42 -9.36
C VAL A 410 22.38 4.54 -9.09
N ASN A 411 21.87 4.58 -7.85
CA ASN A 411 20.66 3.89 -7.44
C ASN A 411 19.42 4.73 -7.78
N VAL A 412 18.68 4.30 -8.80
CA VAL A 412 17.43 4.92 -9.23
C VAL A 412 16.26 4.12 -8.68
N ALA A 413 15.45 4.75 -7.83
CA ALA A 413 14.20 4.17 -7.36
C ALA A 413 13.11 4.34 -8.45
N PRO A 414 12.55 3.26 -9.02
CA PRO A 414 11.52 3.36 -10.07
C PRO A 414 10.33 4.23 -9.67
N ALA A 415 9.87 4.12 -8.42
CA ALA A 415 8.72 4.86 -7.94
C ALA A 415 8.93 6.39 -7.95
N ALA A 416 10.17 6.88 -7.77
CA ALA A 416 10.47 8.30 -7.91
C ALA A 416 10.27 8.75 -9.37
N VAL A 417 10.77 7.96 -10.32
CA VAL A 417 10.61 8.23 -11.76
C VAL A 417 9.14 8.13 -12.17
N GLU A 418 8.42 7.10 -11.72
CA GLU A 418 6.98 6.93 -11.94
C GLU A 418 6.19 8.14 -11.43
N ALA A 419 6.50 8.65 -10.23
CA ALA A 419 5.87 9.84 -9.67
C ALA A 419 6.17 11.10 -10.50
N ALA A 420 7.40 11.27 -10.99
CA ALA A 420 7.73 12.37 -11.90
C ALA A 420 6.96 12.24 -13.22
N LEU A 421 6.90 11.05 -13.82
CA LEU A 421 6.17 10.80 -15.08
C LEU A 421 4.67 11.00 -14.94
N ALA A 422 4.08 10.68 -13.79
CA ALA A 422 2.66 10.93 -13.54
C ALA A 422 2.29 12.42 -13.61
N THR A 423 3.25 13.34 -13.47
CA THR A 423 3.02 14.79 -13.61
C THR A 423 3.22 15.31 -15.05
N LEU A 424 3.64 14.46 -15.99
CA LEU A 424 3.87 14.83 -17.37
C LEU A 424 2.53 14.88 -18.13
N PRO A 425 2.16 16.01 -18.77
CA PRO A 425 0.95 16.07 -19.58
C PRO A 425 0.90 15.00 -20.67
N GLY A 426 -0.24 14.31 -20.78
CA GLY A 426 -0.44 13.21 -21.74
C GLY A 426 -0.09 11.83 -21.19
N VAL A 427 0.47 11.71 -19.98
CA VAL A 427 0.70 10.41 -19.30
C VAL A 427 -0.39 10.17 -18.27
N ALA A 428 -1.16 9.09 -18.44
CA ALA A 428 -2.18 8.64 -17.49
C ALA A 428 -1.60 7.75 -16.39
N GLU A 429 -0.77 6.78 -16.78
CA GLU A 429 -0.10 5.85 -15.87
C GLU A 429 1.33 5.59 -16.34
N ALA A 430 2.25 5.32 -15.41
CA ALA A 430 3.63 4.98 -15.72
C ALA A 430 4.13 3.82 -14.85
N LEU A 431 4.95 2.94 -15.43
CA LEU A 431 5.67 1.88 -14.73
C LEU A 431 7.12 1.89 -15.17
N VAL A 432 8.05 1.92 -14.22
CA VAL A 432 9.48 2.01 -14.50
C VAL A 432 10.17 0.71 -14.09
N VAL A 433 11.06 0.24 -14.96
CA VAL A 433 11.86 -0.97 -14.76
C VAL A 433 13.30 -0.74 -15.21
N GLY A 434 14.23 -1.44 -14.58
CA GLY A 434 15.59 -1.59 -15.09
C GLY A 434 15.65 -2.73 -16.09
N VAL A 435 16.26 -2.48 -17.25
CA VAL A 435 16.61 -3.52 -18.25
C VAL A 435 18.13 -3.62 -18.37
N PRO A 436 18.70 -4.79 -18.72
CA PRO A 436 20.14 -4.92 -18.93
C PRO A 436 20.67 -3.93 -19.98
N ASP A 437 21.84 -3.35 -19.71
CA ASP A 437 22.52 -2.42 -20.60
C ASP A 437 24.04 -2.61 -20.51
N ASP A 438 24.73 -2.75 -21.64
CA ASP A 438 26.15 -3.09 -21.69
C ASP A 438 27.07 -1.96 -21.17
N GLU A 439 26.64 -0.71 -21.29
CA GLU A 439 27.41 0.46 -20.85
C GLU A 439 27.12 0.82 -19.40
N TRP A 440 25.85 0.70 -18.98
CA TRP A 440 25.38 1.20 -17.70
C TRP A 440 25.07 0.12 -16.67
N GLY A 441 25.21 -1.16 -17.04
CA GLY A 441 24.76 -2.32 -16.28
C GLY A 441 23.24 -2.50 -16.38
N GLN A 442 22.50 -1.46 -16.01
CA GLN A 442 21.08 -1.32 -16.33
C GLN A 442 20.75 0.05 -16.94
N ALA A 443 19.77 0.06 -17.83
CA ALA A 443 19.10 1.25 -18.32
C ALA A 443 17.71 1.40 -17.68
N VAL A 444 17.34 2.63 -17.36
CA VAL A 444 15.98 2.97 -16.90
C VAL A 444 15.04 2.93 -18.11
N ALA A 445 13.99 2.12 -18.05
CA ALA A 445 12.95 2.04 -19.06
C ALA A 445 11.58 2.41 -18.47
N ALA A 446 10.82 3.24 -19.19
CA ALA A 446 9.48 3.65 -18.81
C ALA A 446 8.44 3.00 -19.73
N LEU A 447 7.45 2.34 -19.14
CA LEU A 447 6.20 1.98 -19.81
C LEU A 447 5.16 3.04 -19.44
N VAL A 448 4.46 3.60 -20.43
CA VAL A 448 3.45 4.63 -20.19
C VAL A 448 2.12 4.31 -20.86
N VAL A 449 1.03 4.61 -20.17
CA VAL A 449 -0.33 4.66 -20.72
C VAL A 449 -0.67 6.13 -20.95
N LEU A 450 -1.22 6.45 -22.11
CA LEU A 450 -1.53 7.83 -22.48
C LEU A 450 -2.92 8.25 -22.00
N ASP A 451 -3.04 9.52 -21.61
CA ASP A 451 -4.33 10.13 -21.31
C ASP A 451 -5.07 10.42 -22.62
N THR A 452 -6.18 9.71 -22.86
CA THR A 452 -7.03 9.87 -24.05
C THR A 452 -8.23 10.79 -23.81
N SER A 453 -8.44 11.25 -22.57
CA SER A 453 -9.57 12.09 -22.16
C SER A 453 -9.27 13.59 -22.31
N ALA A 454 -8.00 13.98 -22.25
CA ALA A 454 -7.60 15.37 -22.45
C ALA A 454 -7.87 15.83 -23.89
N ALA A 455 -8.69 16.88 -24.06
CA ALA A 455 -8.85 17.57 -25.34
C ALA A 455 -7.46 17.98 -25.86
N PRO A 456 -7.17 17.86 -27.18
CA PRO A 456 -5.86 18.12 -27.76
C PRO A 456 -5.53 19.61 -27.63
N SER A 457 -5.00 19.96 -26.48
CA SER A 457 -4.59 21.31 -26.13
C SER A 457 -3.21 21.15 -25.51
N SER A 458 -2.20 21.29 -26.36
CA SER A 458 -0.76 21.38 -26.05
C SER A 458 0.07 20.08 -26.01
N GLY A 459 -0.50 18.90 -26.27
CA GLY A 459 0.26 17.64 -26.38
C GLY A 459 0.70 17.33 -27.82
N ALA A 460 1.83 16.64 -27.99
CA ALA A 460 2.27 16.14 -29.29
C ALA A 460 1.25 15.10 -29.80
N THR A 461 0.55 15.40 -30.89
CA THR A 461 -0.27 14.43 -31.61
C THR A 461 0.57 13.74 -32.67
N SER A 462 0.50 12.40 -32.74
CA SER A 462 1.12 11.65 -33.83
C SER A 462 0.50 12.00 -35.19
N SER A 463 1.13 11.58 -36.28
CA SER A 463 0.67 11.88 -37.65
C SER A 463 -0.74 11.36 -37.97
N ASP A 464 -1.28 10.45 -37.16
CA ASP A 464 -2.62 9.87 -37.23
C ASP A 464 -3.63 10.50 -36.23
N GLY A 465 -3.24 11.57 -35.54
CA GLY A 465 -4.11 12.34 -34.64
C GLY A 465 -4.30 11.73 -33.24
N ARG A 466 -3.54 10.69 -32.88
CA ARG A 466 -3.57 10.10 -31.53
C ARG A 466 -2.71 10.90 -30.55
N PRO A 467 -3.03 10.89 -29.24
CA PRO A 467 -2.10 11.37 -28.22
C PRO A 467 -0.76 10.64 -28.36
N SER A 468 0.35 11.36 -28.28
CA SER A 468 1.68 10.77 -28.29
C SER A 468 2.58 11.44 -27.26
N VAL A 469 3.53 10.69 -26.73
CA VAL A 469 4.62 11.22 -25.91
C VAL A 469 5.92 10.62 -26.43
N ASP A 470 6.92 11.46 -26.68
CA ASP A 470 8.22 11.00 -27.17
C ASP A 470 9.23 10.85 -26.02
N LEU A 471 10.26 10.05 -26.29
CA LEU A 471 11.32 9.76 -25.32
C LEU A 471 12.07 11.04 -24.92
N ALA A 472 12.23 12.01 -25.82
CA ALA A 472 12.95 13.25 -25.54
C ALA A 472 12.22 14.09 -24.47
N THR A 473 10.90 14.22 -24.60
CA THR A 473 10.02 14.91 -23.65
C THR A 473 10.03 14.21 -22.29
N VAL A 474 9.86 12.89 -22.28
CA VAL A 474 9.95 12.05 -21.08
C VAL A 474 11.27 12.25 -20.35
N ARG A 475 12.39 12.19 -21.09
CA ARG A 475 13.74 12.39 -20.54
C ARG A 475 13.94 13.77 -19.95
N ALA A 476 13.55 14.81 -20.68
CA ALA A 476 13.71 16.19 -20.23
C ALA A 476 12.92 16.46 -18.94
N HIS A 477 11.68 15.98 -18.87
CA HIS A 477 10.82 16.13 -17.70
C HIS A 477 11.41 15.45 -16.45
N VAL A 478 11.80 14.18 -16.57
CA VAL A 478 12.39 13.44 -15.45
C VAL A 478 13.75 14.02 -15.05
N ALA A 479 14.60 14.38 -16.01
CA ALA A 479 15.89 14.98 -15.72
C ALA A 479 15.76 16.32 -14.98
N SER A 480 14.75 17.13 -15.33
CA SER A 480 14.47 18.38 -14.64
C SER A 480 13.99 18.18 -13.20
N ALA A 481 13.25 17.10 -12.93
CA ALA A 481 12.68 16.84 -11.61
C ALA A 481 13.65 16.11 -10.66
N LEU A 482 14.41 15.14 -11.19
CA LEU A 482 15.18 14.18 -10.38
C LEU A 482 16.67 14.12 -10.75
N GLY A 483 17.07 14.81 -11.82
CA GLY A 483 18.44 14.77 -12.35
C GLY A 483 18.65 13.74 -13.46
N ALA A 484 19.73 13.93 -14.25
CA ALA A 484 20.00 13.16 -15.46
C ALA A 484 20.05 11.62 -15.30
N PRO A 485 20.61 11.05 -14.21
CA PRO A 485 20.65 9.59 -14.04
C PRO A 485 19.28 8.91 -13.93
N PHE A 486 18.24 9.65 -13.52
CA PHE A 486 16.87 9.14 -13.37
C PHE A 486 16.10 9.11 -14.71
N ALA A 487 16.60 9.82 -15.73
CA ALA A 487 15.91 9.97 -17.00
C ALA A 487 15.86 8.64 -17.78
N PRO A 488 14.67 8.18 -18.23
CA PRO A 488 14.55 6.92 -18.98
C PRO A 488 15.39 6.92 -20.26
N ARG A 489 16.12 5.84 -20.55
CA ARG A 489 16.77 5.63 -21.86
C ARG A 489 15.84 4.96 -22.87
N HIS A 490 14.80 4.29 -22.38
CA HIS A 490 13.80 3.62 -23.21
C HIS A 490 12.38 4.04 -22.80
N LEU A 491 11.51 4.15 -23.80
CA LEU A 491 10.10 4.46 -23.63
C LEU A 491 9.29 3.44 -24.43
N VAL A 492 8.31 2.82 -23.78
CA VAL A 492 7.34 1.93 -24.43
C VAL A 492 5.94 2.44 -24.09
N VAL A 493 5.17 2.79 -25.12
CA VAL A 493 3.75 3.14 -24.94
C VAL A 493 2.93 1.85 -24.95
N VAL A 494 2.06 1.66 -23.95
CA VAL A 494 1.19 0.48 -23.81
C VAL A 494 -0.25 0.90 -23.59
N ASP A 495 -1.20 0.05 -24.01
CA ASP A 495 -2.63 0.30 -23.78
C ASP A 495 -3.01 0.15 -22.30
N ALA A 496 -2.31 -0.71 -21.56
CA ALA A 496 -2.47 -0.91 -20.13
C ALA A 496 -1.16 -1.39 -19.49
N LEU A 497 -0.90 -0.97 -18.24
CA LEU A 497 0.25 -1.46 -17.50
C LEU A 497 0.08 -2.95 -17.12
N PRO A 498 1.15 -3.76 -17.13
CA PRO A 498 1.12 -5.10 -16.57
C PRO A 498 0.84 -5.07 -15.07
N LEU A 499 -0.15 -5.86 -14.63
CA LEU A 499 -0.57 -5.95 -13.23
C LEU A 499 -0.50 -7.40 -12.71
N ARG A 500 -0.26 -7.57 -11.41
CA ARG A 500 -0.32 -8.82 -10.66
C ARG A 500 -1.32 -8.68 -9.50
N GLY A 501 -2.10 -9.72 -9.24
CA GLY A 501 -3.15 -9.67 -8.22
C GLY A 501 -4.09 -8.46 -8.39
N PRO A 502 -4.58 -7.85 -7.30
CA PRO A 502 -5.55 -6.76 -7.38
C PRO A 502 -4.81 -5.44 -7.59
N GLY A 503 -4.60 -5.06 -8.84
CA GLY A 503 -4.13 -3.73 -9.22
C GLY A 503 -2.67 -3.39 -8.86
N LYS A 504 -1.83 -4.37 -8.50
CA LYS A 504 -0.40 -4.11 -8.22
C LYS A 504 0.40 -4.17 -9.51
N PRO A 505 1.36 -3.27 -9.76
CA PRO A 505 2.25 -3.39 -10.91
C PRO A 505 3.03 -4.71 -10.95
N ASP A 506 3.12 -5.33 -12.14
CA ASP A 506 3.95 -6.50 -12.42
C ASP A 506 5.22 -6.09 -13.18
N ARG A 507 6.25 -5.72 -12.41
CA ARG A 507 7.55 -5.29 -12.96
C ARG A 507 8.29 -6.39 -13.72
N ARG A 508 8.04 -7.66 -13.42
CA ARG A 508 8.68 -8.77 -14.15
C ARG A 508 8.12 -8.84 -15.55
N THR A 509 6.79 -8.87 -15.67
CA THR A 509 6.12 -8.85 -16.97
C THR A 509 6.45 -7.56 -17.73
N ALA A 510 6.49 -6.41 -17.05
CA ALA A 510 6.89 -5.14 -17.67
C ALA A 510 8.32 -5.16 -18.21
N ARG A 511 9.28 -5.74 -17.48
CA ARG A 511 10.66 -5.93 -17.98
C ARG A 511 10.67 -6.78 -19.25
N THR A 512 9.96 -7.91 -19.26
CA THR A 512 9.86 -8.77 -20.45
C THR A 512 9.24 -8.04 -21.65
N VAL A 513 8.21 -7.21 -21.42
CA VAL A 513 7.59 -6.37 -22.46
C VAL A 513 8.62 -5.40 -23.05
N VAL A 514 9.39 -4.70 -22.20
CA VAL A 514 10.43 -3.77 -22.67
C VAL A 514 11.53 -4.50 -23.42
N GLU A 515 12.06 -5.59 -22.88
CA GLU A 515 13.12 -6.38 -23.53
C GLU A 515 12.67 -6.89 -24.92
N THR A 516 11.43 -7.37 -25.02
CA THR A 516 10.84 -7.80 -26.30
C THR A 516 10.70 -6.63 -27.28
N HIS A 517 10.27 -5.47 -26.80
CA HIS A 517 10.17 -4.26 -27.62
C HIS A 517 11.53 -3.82 -28.16
N LEU A 518 12.56 -3.76 -27.30
CA LEU A 518 13.93 -3.38 -27.69
C LEU A 518 14.56 -4.36 -28.68
N ALA A 519 14.34 -5.67 -28.49
CA ALA A 519 14.78 -6.68 -29.44
C ALA A 519 14.11 -6.51 -30.81
N SER A 520 12.82 -6.15 -30.84
CA SER A 520 12.05 -5.94 -32.07
C SER A 520 12.49 -4.68 -32.82
N SER A 521 12.80 -3.60 -32.11
CA SER A 521 13.31 -2.34 -32.70
C SER A 521 14.71 -2.49 -33.29
N THR A 522 15.54 -3.38 -32.72
CA THR A 522 16.90 -3.65 -33.22
C THR A 522 16.86 -4.55 -34.47
N ALA A 523 15.79 -5.32 -34.67
CA ALA A 523 15.63 -6.26 -35.78
C ALA A 523 15.06 -5.65 -37.08
N GLN A 524 14.65 -4.38 -37.11
CA GLN A 524 14.28 -3.69 -38.36
C GLN A 524 15.54 -3.14 -39.06
N PRO A 525 15.97 -3.68 -40.22
CA PRO A 525 17.04 -3.09 -40.99
C PRO A 525 16.55 -1.82 -41.67
N THR A 526 17.39 -0.78 -41.68
CA THR A 526 17.21 0.44 -42.49
C THR A 526 17.13 0.08 -43.98
N SER A 527 15.92 -0.03 -44.55
CA SER A 527 15.72 -0.14 -45.99
C SER A 527 15.67 1.25 -46.64
N SER A 528 16.85 1.87 -46.79
CA SER A 528 17.03 2.98 -47.73
C SER A 528 18.36 2.80 -48.46
N GLY A 529 18.30 2.06 -49.56
CA GLY A 529 19.37 1.93 -50.53
C GLY A 529 18.76 1.63 -51.90
N SER A 530 18.36 2.70 -52.60
CA SER A 530 17.96 2.62 -54.01
C SER A 530 19.22 2.40 -54.86
N PRO A 531 19.25 1.45 -55.81
CA PRO A 531 20.41 1.24 -56.66
C PRO A 531 20.43 2.28 -57.78
N ALA A 532 21.59 2.90 -58.00
CA ALA A 532 21.91 3.63 -59.23
C ALA A 532 22.68 2.72 -60.18
#